data_AF-A0A967ID72-F1
#
_entry.id   AF-A0A967ID72-F1
#
_cell.length_a   1.000
_cell.length_b   1.000
_cell.length_c   1.000
_cell.angle_alpha   90.00
_cell.angle_beta   90.00
_cell.angle_gamma   90.00
#
_symmetry.space_group_name_H-M   'P 1'
#
loop_
_entity.id
_entity.type
_entity.pdbx_description
1 polymer ?
#
loop_
_entity_poly.entity_id
_entity_poly.type
_entity_poly.pdbx_seq_one_letter_code
_entity_poly.pdbx_strand_id
1 'polypeptide(L)'
;YNYAIVRSFVNWSILWGLVAILVGVIASFQMIYPDLNFPPYLTFGRLRPLHTNAGLYGWGVGSIFAMFLYIVQRLCKVRLWSDRLATFQLWLFNATIIAAAVTLLLGYTTSKEYHELEWPLD
;
A
#
# COMPACT_ATOMS: atom_id res chain seq x y z
N TYR A 1 26.55 -3.49 3.92
CA TYR A 1 25.10 -3.16 4.02
C TYR A 1 24.59 -2.67 2.68
N ASN A 2 23.32 -2.94 2.37
CA ASN A 2 22.60 -2.38 1.24
C ASN A 2 21.53 -1.41 1.76
N TYR A 3 21.81 -0.12 1.69
CA TYR A 3 20.87 0.95 2.08
C TYR A 3 20.11 1.53 0.88
N ALA A 4 20.46 1.15 -0.35
CA ALA A 4 19.70 1.57 -1.52
C ALA A 4 18.28 1.01 -1.44
N ILE A 5 18.15 -0.30 -1.18
CA ILE A 5 16.84 -0.94 -1.08
C ILE A 5 16.00 -0.44 0.10
N VAL A 6 16.65 -0.17 1.25
CA VAL A 6 15.99 0.42 2.42
C VAL A 6 15.42 1.79 2.07
N ARG A 7 16.22 2.67 1.46
CA ARG A 7 15.76 3.99 1.02
C ARG A 7 14.64 3.90 -0.01
N SER A 8 14.71 2.94 -0.93
CA SER A 8 13.63 2.71 -1.90
C SER A 8 12.31 2.34 -1.22
N PHE A 9 12.31 1.39 -0.26
CA PHE A 9 11.10 1.06 0.50
C PHE A 9 10.57 2.25 1.33
N VAL A 10 11.46 3.04 1.95
CA VAL A 10 11.04 4.26 2.66
C VAL A 10 10.36 5.24 1.72
N ASN A 11 10.96 5.53 0.56
CA ASN A 11 10.39 6.48 -0.41
C ASN A 11 9.03 6.02 -0.94
N TRP A 12 8.90 4.73 -1.28
CA TRP A 12 7.63 4.16 -1.72
C TRP A 12 6.58 4.16 -0.60
N SER A 13 6.97 3.84 0.63
CA SER A 13 6.07 3.91 1.78
C SER A 13 5.54 5.33 2.00
N ILE A 14 6.40 6.34 1.94
CA ILE A 14 5.98 7.76 2.05
C ILE A 14 4.99 8.12 0.94
N LEU A 15 5.25 7.66 -0.30
CA LEU A 15 4.35 7.87 -1.42
C LEU A 15 2.97 7.24 -1.16
N TRP A 16 2.92 5.99 -0.72
CA TRP A 16 1.65 5.33 -0.39
C TRP A 16 0.95 5.96 0.81
N GLY A 17 1.70 6.47 1.79
CA GLY A 17 1.16 7.22 2.92
C GLY A 17 0.50 8.51 2.48
N LEU A 18 1.12 9.24 1.55
CA LEU A 18 0.52 10.43 0.94
C LEU A 18 -0.78 10.07 0.19
N VAL A 19 -0.76 9.00 -0.61
CA VAL A 19 -1.96 8.52 -1.33
C VAL A 19 -3.07 8.15 -0.34
N ALA A 20 -2.76 7.41 0.72
CA ALA A 20 -3.73 7.00 1.73
C ALA A 20 -4.39 8.21 2.40
N ILE A 21 -3.61 9.22 2.79
CA ILE A 21 -4.13 10.46 3.39
C ILE A 21 -5.04 11.20 2.39
N LEU A 22 -4.61 11.36 1.14
CA LEU A 22 -5.40 12.05 0.11
C LEU A 22 -6.74 11.35 -0.15
N VAL A 23 -6.74 10.02 -0.29
CA VAL A 23 -7.97 9.23 -0.47
C VAL A 23 -8.87 9.33 0.77
N GLY A 24 -8.29 9.32 1.97
CA GLY A 24 -9.03 9.48 3.23
C GLY A 24 -9.71 10.84 3.36
N VAL A 25 -9.02 11.91 2.93
CA VAL A 25 -9.59 13.27 2.88
C VAL A 25 -10.74 13.34 1.88
N ILE A 26 -10.57 12.79 0.68
CA ILE A 26 -11.66 12.74 -0.33
C ILE A 26 -12.87 11.98 0.22
N ALA A 27 -12.66 10.79 0.80
CA ALA A 27 -13.73 9.99 1.39
C ALA A 27 -14.44 10.73 2.54
N SER A 28 -13.71 11.50 3.33
CA SER A 28 -14.27 12.33 4.41
C SER A 28 -15.16 13.45 3.85
N PHE A 29 -14.74 14.13 2.77
CA PHE A 29 -15.59 15.11 2.10
C PHE A 29 -16.85 14.50 1.49
N GLN A 30 -16.78 13.27 0.97
CA GLN A 30 -17.95 12.55 0.45
C GLN A 30 -19.00 12.21 1.52
N MET A 31 -18.61 12.09 2.79
CA MET A 31 -19.55 11.89 3.90
C MET A 31 -20.33 13.17 4.24
N ILE A 32 -19.73 14.34 4.03
CA ILE A 32 -20.35 15.65 4.33
C ILE A 32 -21.13 16.17 3.13
N TYR A 33 -20.55 16.05 1.93
CA TYR A 33 -21.13 16.50 0.66
C TYR A 33 -21.35 15.31 -0.27
N PRO A 34 -22.56 14.71 -0.26
CA PRO A 34 -22.86 13.53 -1.08
C PRO A 34 -22.65 13.75 -2.57
N ASP A 35 -22.78 14.99 -3.06
CA ASP A 35 -22.56 15.37 -4.47
C ASP A 35 -21.13 15.10 -4.97
N LEU A 36 -20.16 14.91 -4.06
CA LEU A 36 -18.78 14.54 -4.38
C LEU A 36 -18.59 13.03 -4.65
N ASN A 37 -19.66 12.24 -4.61
CA ASN A 37 -19.63 10.84 -5.04
C ASN A 37 -19.81 10.77 -6.56
N PHE A 38 -18.76 10.37 -7.28
CA PHE A 38 -18.79 10.22 -8.74
C PHE A 38 -18.91 8.73 -9.11
N PRO A 39 -20.13 8.24 -9.43
CA PRO A 39 -20.32 6.86 -9.82
C PRO A 39 -19.72 6.56 -11.21
N PRO A 40 -19.31 5.29 -11.47
CA PRO A 40 -19.34 4.17 -10.52
C PRO A 40 -18.09 4.05 -9.65
N TYR A 41 -16.97 4.68 -10.04
CA TYR A 41 -15.65 4.36 -9.49
C TYR A 41 -15.29 5.12 -8.21
N LEU A 42 -15.59 6.42 -8.14
CA LEU A 42 -15.19 7.30 -7.03
C LEU A 42 -16.36 7.51 -6.06
N THR A 43 -16.91 6.41 -5.58
CA THR A 43 -17.95 6.41 -4.55
C THR A 43 -17.35 6.07 -3.19
N PHE A 44 -17.93 6.59 -2.11
CA PHE A 44 -17.45 6.35 -0.75
C PHE A 44 -17.27 4.85 -0.44
N GLY A 45 -18.20 4.02 -0.91
CA GLY A 45 -18.15 2.57 -0.71
C GLY A 45 -16.91 1.88 -1.30
N ARG A 46 -16.33 2.43 -2.39
CA ARG A 46 -15.11 1.92 -3.03
C ARG A 46 -13.85 2.63 -2.54
N LEU A 47 -13.94 3.93 -2.22
CA LEU A 47 -12.81 4.71 -1.72
C LEU A 47 -12.46 4.36 -0.27
N ARG A 48 -13.43 3.92 0.55
CA ARG A 48 -13.19 3.45 1.92
C ARG A 48 -12.22 2.26 1.97
N PRO A 49 -12.48 1.12 1.30
CA PRO A 49 -11.55 -0.01 1.32
C PRO A 49 -10.22 0.34 0.61
N LEU A 50 -10.24 1.22 -0.39
CA LEU A 50 -9.01 1.73 -0.99
C LEU A 50 -8.14 2.50 0.02
N HIS A 51 -8.75 3.39 0.82
CA HIS A 51 -8.06 4.16 1.85
C HIS A 51 -7.44 3.25 2.90
N THR A 52 -8.19 2.28 3.43
CA THR A 52 -7.70 1.36 4.47
C THR A 52 -6.55 0.51 3.96
N ASN A 53 -6.67 -0.05 2.74
CA ASN A 53 -5.62 -0.87 2.14
C ASN A 53 -4.36 -0.06 1.79
N ALA A 54 -4.51 1.15 1.24
CA ALA A 54 -3.38 2.03 0.95
C ALA A 54 -2.62 2.42 2.23
N GLY A 55 -3.35 2.70 3.31
CA GLY A 55 -2.78 3.06 4.61
C GLY A 55 -2.10 1.88 5.31
N LEU A 56 -2.78 0.74 5.43
CA LEU A 56 -2.26 -0.42 6.15
C LEU A 56 -1.17 -1.13 5.34
N TYR A 57 -1.49 -1.57 4.13
CA TYR A 57 -0.56 -2.35 3.31
C TYR A 57 0.45 -1.45 2.63
N GLY A 58 0.02 -0.41 1.91
CA GLY A 58 0.93 0.47 1.17
C GLY A 58 1.94 1.19 2.08
N TRP A 59 1.43 1.93 3.08
CA TRP A 59 2.27 2.70 3.99
C TRP A 59 2.77 1.90 5.20
N GLY A 60 1.88 1.24 5.95
CA GLY A 60 2.24 0.50 7.16
C GLY A 60 3.22 -0.64 6.88
N VAL A 61 2.82 -1.60 6.06
CA VAL A 61 3.67 -2.75 5.71
C VAL A 61 4.91 -2.32 4.92
N GLY A 62 4.79 -1.32 4.03
CA GLY A 62 5.96 -0.72 3.35
C GLY A 62 7.01 -0.17 4.31
N SER A 63 6.58 0.51 5.38
CA SER A 63 7.46 1.02 6.44
C SER A 63 8.10 -0.11 7.24
N ILE A 64 7.35 -1.18 7.51
CA ILE A 64 7.84 -2.38 8.20
C ILE A 64 8.92 -3.07 7.37
N PHE A 65 8.74 -3.22 6.05
CA PHE A 65 9.79 -3.76 5.18
C PHE A 65 11.08 -2.95 5.24
N ALA A 66 11.00 -1.62 5.12
CA ALA A 66 12.16 -0.76 5.27
C ALA A 66 12.87 -0.96 6.62
N MET A 67 12.11 -1.00 7.71
CA MET A 67 12.61 -1.18 9.06
C MET A 67 13.33 -2.52 9.21
N PHE A 68 12.72 -3.63 8.81
CA PHE A 68 13.33 -4.96 8.92
C PHE A 68 14.58 -5.10 8.05
N LEU A 69 14.54 -4.63 6.80
CA LEU A 69 15.71 -4.65 5.90
C LEU A 69 16.88 -3.84 6.46
N TYR A 70 16.61 -2.79 7.24
CA TYR A 70 17.63 -2.03 7.94
C TYR A 70 18.15 -2.75 9.20
N ILE A 71 17.24 -3.18 10.08
CA ILE A 71 17.58 -3.74 11.40
C ILE A 71 18.34 -5.07 11.25
N VAL A 72 17.88 -5.98 10.38
CA VAL A 72 18.50 -7.32 10.23
C VAL A 72 19.97 -7.21 9.83
N GLN A 73 20.27 -6.27 8.93
CA GLN A 73 21.63 -6.00 8.49
C GLN A 73 22.50 -5.49 9.64
N ARG A 74 21.99 -4.57 10.46
CA ARG A 74 22.74 -3.95 11.56
C ARG A 74 22.95 -4.89 12.74
N LEU A 75 21.93 -5.65 13.13
CA LEU A 75 22.01 -6.58 14.27
C LEU A 75 22.94 -7.75 13.96
N CYS A 76 22.81 -8.36 12.78
CA CYS A 76 23.66 -9.48 12.38
C CYS A 76 25.03 -9.03 11.85
N LYS A 77 25.24 -7.74 11.64
CA LYS A 77 26.48 -7.14 11.07
C LYS A 77 26.87 -7.74 9.72
N VAL A 78 25.89 -8.17 8.93
CA VAL A 78 26.08 -8.75 7.59
C VAL A 78 25.26 -7.99 6.54
N ARG A 79 25.68 -8.08 5.28
CA ARG A 79 24.87 -7.59 4.15
C ARG A 79 23.65 -8.49 3.95
N LEU A 80 22.58 -7.92 3.41
CA LEU A 80 21.45 -8.68 2.86
C LEU A 80 21.94 -9.83 1.96
N TRP A 81 21.32 -11.00 2.11
CA TRP A 81 21.70 -12.22 1.43
C TRP A 81 21.63 -12.10 -0.10
N SER A 82 20.55 -11.50 -0.63
CA SER A 82 20.36 -11.30 -2.07
C SER A 82 19.77 -9.93 -2.37
N ASP A 83 20.57 -9.08 -3.02
CA ASP A 83 20.13 -7.75 -3.46
C ASP A 83 19.09 -7.83 -4.59
N ARG A 84 19.19 -8.86 -5.45
CA ARG A 84 18.23 -9.11 -6.54
C ARG A 84 16.87 -9.48 -5.98
N LEU A 85 16.83 -10.37 -4.98
CA LEU A 85 15.58 -10.79 -4.35
C LEU A 85 14.91 -9.63 -3.62
N ALA A 86 15.68 -8.81 -2.90
CA ALA A 86 15.13 -7.64 -2.21
C ALA A 86 14.56 -6.61 -3.20
N THR A 87 15.19 -6.44 -4.37
CA THR A 87 14.68 -5.58 -5.45
C THR A 87 13.42 -6.15 -6.09
N PHE A 88 13.38 -7.47 -6.35
CA PHE A 88 12.19 -8.15 -6.84
C PHE A 88 11.01 -7.96 -5.86
N GLN A 89 11.26 -8.14 -4.57
CA GLN A 89 10.24 -7.95 -3.53
C GLN A 89 9.69 -6.53 -3.50
N LEU A 90 10.54 -5.49 -3.68
CA LEU A 90 10.09 -4.10 -3.77
C LEU A 90 9.11 -3.90 -4.94
N TRP A 91 9.46 -4.39 -6.12
CA TRP A 91 8.63 -4.21 -7.31
C TRP A 91 7.35 -5.05 -7.25
N LEU A 92 7.45 -6.28 -6.75
CA LEU A 92 6.29 -7.14 -6.52
C LEU A 92 5.32 -6.46 -5.54
N PHE A 93 5.82 -5.96 -4.41
CA PHE A 93 5.02 -5.24 -3.44
C PHE A 93 4.29 -4.05 -4.05
N ASN A 94 5.00 -3.16 -4.77
CA ASN A 94 4.37 -2.01 -5.40
C ASN A 94 3.37 -2.42 -6.49
N ALA A 95 3.64 -3.48 -7.26
CA ALA A 95 2.71 -4.01 -8.25
C ALA A 95 1.43 -4.52 -7.59
N THR A 96 1.52 -5.22 -6.45
CA THR A 96 0.36 -5.67 -5.68
C THR A 96 -0.45 -4.49 -5.15
N ILE A 97 0.18 -3.43 -4.62
CA ILE A 97 -0.55 -2.24 -4.15
C ILE A 97 -1.26 -1.52 -5.30
N ILE A 98 -0.62 -1.42 -6.47
CA ILE A 98 -1.26 -0.83 -7.67
C ILE A 98 -2.45 -1.71 -8.11
N ALA A 99 -2.27 -3.03 -8.16
CA ALA A 99 -3.33 -3.96 -8.53
C ALA A 99 -4.51 -3.87 -7.55
N ALA A 100 -4.24 -3.83 -6.25
CA ALA A 100 -5.22 -3.59 -5.19
C ALA A 100 -6.01 -2.29 -5.41
N ALA A 101 -5.31 -1.21 -5.76
CA ALA A 101 -5.98 0.07 -6.02
C ALA A 101 -6.94 -0.03 -7.21
N VAL A 102 -6.54 -0.69 -8.28
CA VAL A 102 -7.37 -0.88 -9.48
C VAL A 102 -8.57 -1.79 -9.18
N THR A 103 -8.36 -2.94 -8.54
CA THR A 103 -9.45 -3.91 -8.27
C THR A 103 -10.50 -3.34 -7.34
N LEU A 104 -10.10 -2.65 -6.28
CA LEU A 104 -11.03 -2.01 -5.33
C LEU A 104 -11.84 -0.88 -5.99
N LEU A 105 -11.22 -0.07 -6.86
CA LEU A 105 -11.93 0.95 -7.63
C LEU A 105 -12.91 0.36 -8.64
N LEU A 106 -12.60 -0.81 -9.21
CA LEU A 106 -13.52 -1.56 -10.07
C LEU A 106 -14.66 -2.23 -9.29
N GLY A 107 -14.51 -2.36 -7.96
CA GLY A 107 -15.51 -2.94 -7.06
C GLY A 107 -15.35 -4.44 -6.86
N TYR A 108 -14.21 -5.02 -7.23
CA TYR A 108 -13.88 -6.42 -6.91
C TYR A 108 -13.44 -6.49 -5.46
N THR A 109 -14.30 -7.03 -4.60
CA THR A 109 -13.99 -7.17 -3.18
C THR A 109 -14.72 -8.35 -2.52
N THR A 110 -14.03 -9.01 -1.60
CA THR A 110 -14.58 -10.07 -0.75
C THR A 110 -15.49 -9.54 0.37
N SER A 111 -15.58 -8.22 0.55
CA SER A 111 -16.33 -7.53 1.62
C SER A 111 -15.84 -7.82 3.05
N LYS A 112 -14.68 -8.47 3.22
CA LYS A 112 -14.04 -8.70 4.53
C LYS A 112 -13.05 -7.57 4.81
N GLU A 113 -13.23 -6.86 5.92
CA GLU A 113 -12.33 -5.77 6.29
C GLU A 113 -10.88 -6.28 6.46
N TYR A 114 -9.93 -5.55 5.87
CA TYR A 114 -8.50 -5.91 5.78
C TYR A 114 -8.21 -7.22 5.03
N HIS A 115 -9.19 -7.74 4.30
CA HIS A 115 -9.05 -8.88 3.39
C HIS A 115 -9.84 -8.63 2.12
N GLU A 116 -9.98 -7.36 1.73
CA GLU A 116 -10.89 -6.92 0.67
C GLU A 116 -10.44 -7.37 -0.72
N LEU A 117 -9.17 -7.75 -0.89
CA LEU A 117 -8.59 -8.16 -2.17
C LEU A 117 -9.11 -9.54 -2.59
N GLU A 118 -9.20 -9.74 -3.90
CA GLU A 118 -9.59 -11.03 -4.47
C GLU A 118 -8.42 -12.03 -4.46
N TRP A 119 -8.76 -13.32 -4.53
CA TRP A 119 -7.83 -14.46 -4.50
C TRP A 119 -6.57 -14.38 -5.38
N PRO A 120 -6.50 -13.67 -6.54
CA PRO A 120 -5.24 -13.53 -7.27
C PRO A 120 -4.22 -12.60 -6.60
N LEU A 121 -4.67 -11.78 -5.65
CA LEU A 121 -3.88 -10.79 -4.91
C LEU A 121 -3.70 -11.15 -3.42
N ASP A 122 -4.39 -12.20 -2.94
CA ASP A 122 -4.12 -12.84 -1.64
C ASP A 122 -2.69 -13.41 -1.60
#